data_AF-A0A7C3SHD7-F1
#
_entry.id   AF-A0A7C3SHD7-F1
#
_cell.length_a   1.000
_cell.length_b   1.000
_cell.length_c   1.000
_cell.angle_alpha   90.00
_cell.angle_beta   90.00
_cell.angle_gamma   90.00
#
_symmetry.space_group_name_H-M   'P 1'
#
loop_
_entity.id
_entity.type
_entity.pdbx_description
1 polymer ?
#
loop_
_entity_poly.entity_id
_entity_poly.type
_entity_poly.pdbx_seq_one_letter_code
_entity_poly.pdbx_strand_id
1 'polypeptide(L)'
;MNWQVFWITFGTVFLAEIGDKTQLAALSLTADTRAPLSVFLGASIALCCATFLGVSFGGLLAQYVPESVLKKAAGSAFVAIGILILFGKL
;
A
#
# COMPACT_ATOMS: atom_id res chain seq x y z
N MET A 1 20.74 9.31 10.53
CA MET A 1 19.40 9.17 9.91
C MET A 1 19.41 9.93 8.60
N ASN A 2 19.27 9.27 7.45
CA ASN A 2 19.29 9.95 6.15
C ASN A 2 17.96 10.67 5.92
N TRP A 3 17.89 11.95 6.31
CA TRP A 3 16.67 12.77 6.22
C TRP A 3 16.15 12.91 4.77
N GLN A 4 17.04 12.81 3.78
CA GLN A 4 16.66 12.76 2.36
C GLN A 4 15.79 11.55 2.03
N VAL A 5 16.14 10.35 2.52
CA VAL A 5 15.37 9.12 2.23
C VAL A 5 13.97 9.23 2.83
N PHE A 6 13.85 9.83 4.02
CA PHE A 6 12.56 10.09 4.66
C PHE A 6 11.66 10.96 3.77
N TRP A 7 12.13 12.14 3.33
CA TRP A 7 11.31 13.05 2.53
C TRP A 7 10.97 12.51 1.14
N ILE A 8 11.91 11.82 0.48
CA ILE A 8 11.65 11.20 -0.83
C ILE A 8 10.60 10.10 -0.70
N THR A 9 10.74 9.22 0.30
CA THR A 9 9.79 8.13 0.53
C THR A 9 8.41 8.68 0.91
N PHE A 10 8.36 9.64 1.85
CA PHE A 10 7.13 10.29 2.26
C PHE A 10 6.42 10.96 1.06
N GLY A 11 7.16 11.78 0.29
CA GLY A 11 6.59 12.48 -0.86
C GLY A 11 6.08 11.52 -1.94
N THR A 12 6.82 10.45 -2.24
CA THR A 12 6.43 9.45 -3.24
C THR A 12 5.19 8.69 -2.82
N VAL A 13 5.16 8.17 -1.58
CA VAL A 13 4.01 7.43 -1.06
C VAL A 13 2.79 8.34 -0.92
N PHE A 14 2.98 9.56 -0.41
CA PHE A 14 1.90 10.53 -0.31
C PHE A 14 1.25 10.80 -1.67
N LEU A 15 2.05 11.14 -2.70
CA LEU A 15 1.52 11.36 -4.05
C LEU A 15 0.84 10.11 -4.64
N ALA A 16 1.41 8.92 -4.39
CA ALA A 16 0.85 7.67 -4.90
C ALA A 16 -0.51 7.30 -4.27
N GLU A 17 -0.73 7.72 -3.01
CA GLU A 17 -1.92 7.38 -2.23
C GLU A 17 -3.03 8.45 -2.30
N ILE A 18 -2.77 9.66 -2.81
CA ILE A 18 -3.79 10.70 -2.93
C ILE A 18 -4.95 10.22 -3.83
N GLY A 19 -6.16 10.18 -3.25
CA GLY A 19 -7.38 9.83 -3.98
C GLY A 19 -7.58 8.33 -4.17
N ASP A 20 -6.85 7.48 -3.45
CA ASP A 20 -7.07 6.04 -3.50
C ASP A 20 -8.43 5.62 -2.89
N LYS A 21 -8.92 4.44 -3.31
CA LYS A 21 -10.11 3.77 -2.80
C LYS A 21 -10.12 3.64 -1.29
N THR A 22 -8.97 3.46 -0.65
CA THR A 22 -8.88 3.40 0.82
C THR A 22 -9.30 4.72 1.47
N GLN A 23 -9.00 5.87 0.88
CA GLN A 23 -9.43 7.18 1.37
C GLN A 23 -10.95 7.36 1.22
N LEU A 24 -11.52 6.94 0.09
CA LEU A 24 -12.97 6.95 -0.12
C LEU A 24 -13.69 6.03 0.88
N ALA A 25 -13.13 4.85 1.18
CA ALA A 25 -13.67 3.95 2.19
C ALA A 25 -13.65 4.58 3.59
N ALA A 26 -12.54 5.23 3.98
CA ALA A 26 -12.44 5.91 5.27
C ALA A 26 -13.44 7.08 5.38
N LEU A 27 -13.62 7.85 4.31
CA LEU A 27 -14.63 8.91 4.24
C LEU A 27 -16.05 8.36 4.37
N SER A 28 -16.36 7.27 3.64
CA SER A 28 -17.67 6.62 3.72
C SER A 28 -17.97 6.08 5.11
N LEU A 29 -17.00 5.41 5.75
CA LEU A 29 -17.14 4.90 7.11
C LEU A 29 -17.31 6.02 8.14
N THR A 30 -16.60 7.13 7.95
CA THR A 30 -16.75 8.32 8.81
C THR A 30 -18.13 8.95 8.65
N ALA A 31 -18.65 9.02 7.42
CA ALA A 31 -19.98 9.56 7.14
C ALA A 31 -21.09 8.70 7.77
N ASP A 32 -20.94 7.37 7.76
CA ASP A 32 -21.93 6.43 8.31
C ASP A 32 -21.88 6.39 9.85
N THR A 33 -20.70 6.20 10.44
CA THR A 33 -20.53 6.06 11.90
C THR A 33 -20.55 7.39 12.66
N ARG A 34 -20.35 8.51 11.96
CA ARG A 34 -20.18 9.86 12.54
C ARG A 34 -19.08 9.95 13.61
N ALA A 35 -18.13 9.02 13.59
CA ALA A 35 -17.06 8.88 14.58
C ALA A 35 -15.67 9.08 13.92
N PRO A 36 -15.30 10.32 13.55
CA PRO A 36 -14.10 10.59 12.75
C PRO A 36 -12.80 10.15 13.44
N LEU A 37 -12.71 10.31 14.77
CA LEU A 37 -11.52 9.91 15.51
C LEU A 37 -11.34 8.39 15.55
N SER A 38 -12.41 7.63 15.73
CA SER A 38 -12.37 6.16 15.76
C SER A 38 -11.99 5.59 14.40
N VAL A 39 -12.57 6.12 13.31
CA VAL A 39 -12.22 5.70 11.95
C VAL A 39 -10.78 6.08 11.61
N PHE A 40 -10.34 7.29 11.97
CA PHE A 40 -8.97 7.73 11.77
C PHE A 40 -7.96 6.82 12.47
N LEU A 41 -8.18 6.51 13.75
CA LEU A 41 -7.28 5.63 14.51
C LEU A 41 -7.28 4.20 13.94
N GLY A 42 -8.47 3.66 13.62
CA GLY A 42 -8.59 2.33 13.02
C GLY A 42 -7.86 2.23 11.68
N ALA A 43 -8.09 3.18 10.78
CA ALA A 43 -7.43 3.23 9.47
C ALA A 43 -5.91 3.42 9.61
N SER A 44 -5.46 4.29 10.52
CA SER A 44 -4.04 4.54 10.77
C SER A 44 -3.33 3.29 11.31
N ILE A 45 -3.94 2.58 12.26
CA ILE A 45 -3.40 1.33 12.80
C ILE A 45 -3.36 0.26 11.71
N ALA A 46 -4.44 0.12 10.93
CA ALA A 46 -4.49 -0.83 9.83
C ALA A 46 -3.38 -0.58 8.80
N LEU A 47 -3.19 0.68 8.38
CA LEU A 47 -2.13 1.06 7.43
C LEU A 47 -0.73 0.80 8.01
N CYS A 48 -0.51 1.14 9.28
CA CYS A 48 0.77 0.91 9.94
C CYS A 48 1.08 -0.59 10.04
N CYS A 49 0.10 -1.41 10.44
CA CYS A 49 0.23 -2.86 10.49
C CYS A 49 0.48 -3.48 9.11
N ALA A 50 -0.29 -3.08 8.09
CA ALA A 50 -0.12 -3.58 6.72
C ALA A 50 1.28 -3.25 6.18
N THR A 51 1.73 -2.02 6.39
CA THR A 51 3.08 -1.57 5.97
C THR A 51 4.16 -2.31 6.74
N PHE A 52 4.02 -2.45 8.06
CA PHE A 52 4.98 -3.17 8.89
C PHE A 52 5.15 -4.63 8.46
N LEU A 53 4.04 -5.32 8.20
CA LEU A 53 4.06 -6.69 7.68
C LEU A 53 4.69 -6.71 6.28
N GLY A 54 4.27 -5.83 5.37
CA GLY A 54 4.80 -5.77 4.01
C GLY A 54 6.32 -5.56 3.97
N VAL A 55 6.84 -4.63 4.77
CA VAL A 55 8.28 -4.34 4.84
C VAL A 55 9.04 -5.46 5.55
N SER A 56 8.49 -6.04 6.63
CA SER A 56 9.15 -7.12 7.37
C SER A 56 9.28 -8.39 6.51
N PHE A 57 8.18 -8.82 5.89
CA PHE A 57 8.19 -9.98 5.00
C PHE A 57 8.96 -9.71 3.71
N GLY A 58 8.79 -8.53 3.10
CA GLY A 58 9.50 -8.15 1.88
C GLY A 58 11.02 -8.07 2.11
N GLY A 59 11.45 -7.51 3.24
CA GLY A 59 12.85 -7.45 3.64
C GLY A 59 13.46 -8.83 3.89
N LEU A 60 12.73 -9.73 4.55
CA LEU A 60 13.15 -11.13 4.73
C LEU A 60 13.27 -11.84 3.37
N LEU A 61 12.27 -11.71 2.52
CA LEU A 61 12.25 -12.36 1.20
C LEU A 61 13.41 -11.89 0.32
N ALA A 62 13.76 -10.60 0.39
CA ALA A 62 14.88 -10.01 -0.36
C ALA A 62 16.26 -10.55 0.06
N GLN A 63 16.39 -11.16 1.25
CA GLN A 63 17.63 -11.82 1.67
C GLN A 63 17.82 -13.20 1.03
N TYR A 64 16.71 -13.87 0.69
CA TYR A 64 16.74 -15.23 0.13
C TYR A 64 16.56 -15.26 -1.40
N VAL A 65 15.94 -14.23 -1.98
CA VAL A 65 15.59 -14.17 -3.40
C VAL A 65 16.35 -13.04 -4.09
N PRO A 66 17.00 -13.29 -5.26
CA PRO A 66 17.66 -12.24 -6.01
C PRO A 66 16.68 -11.13 -6.43
N GLU A 67 17.09 -9.87 -6.30
CA GLU A 67 16.27 -8.70 -6.62
C GLU A 67 15.73 -8.73 -8.07
N SER A 68 16.49 -9.31 -9.00
CA SER A 68 16.10 -9.47 -10.40
C SER A 68 14.87 -10.37 -10.58
N VAL A 69 14.78 -11.44 -9.79
CA VAL A 69 13.64 -12.36 -9.79
C VAL A 69 12.44 -11.68 -9.16
N LEU A 70 12.65 -10.97 -8.05
CA LEU A 70 11.59 -10.28 -7.34
C LEU A 70 10.93 -9.19 -8.21
N LYS A 71 11.74 -8.38 -8.91
CA LYS A 71 11.23 -7.36 -9.86
C LYS A 71 10.44 -7.98 -11.02
N LYS A 72 10.94 -9.06 -11.60
CA LYS A 72 10.24 -9.76 -12.70
C LYS A 72 8.91 -10.36 -12.23
N ALA A 73 8.89 -10.97 -11.05
CA ALA A 73 7.69 -11.55 -10.46
C ALA A 73 6.64 -10.48 -10.10
N ALA A 74 7.06 -9.36 -9.51
CA ALA A 74 6.15 -8.24 -9.23
C ALA A 74 5.56 -7.65 -10.52
N GLY A 75 6.40 -7.44 -11.53
CA GLY A 75 5.95 -6.94 -12.84
C GLY A 75 4.99 -7.89 -13.54
N SER A 76 5.27 -9.20 -13.55
CA SER A 76 4.37 -10.18 -14.16
C SER A 76 3.04 -10.28 -13.43
N ALA A 77 3.04 -10.19 -12.09
CA ALA A 77 1.81 -10.14 -11.29
C ALA A 77 0.97 -8.89 -11.64
N PHE A 78 1.60 -7.73 -11.77
CA PHE A 78 0.91 -6.50 -12.20
C PHE A 78 0.27 -6.63 -13.58
N VAL A 79 1.00 -7.19 -14.55
CA VAL A 79 0.47 -7.44 -15.91
C VAL A 79 -0.70 -8.43 -15.85
N ALA A 80 -0.56 -9.53 -15.10
CA ALA A 80 -1.62 -10.52 -14.95
C ALA A 80 -2.89 -9.92 -14.34
N ILE A 81 -2.77 -9.13 -13.27
CA ILE A 81 -3.89 -8.42 -12.64
C ILE A 81 -4.51 -7.43 -13.64
N GLY A 82 -3.70 -6.66 -14.35
CA GLY A 82 -4.17 -5.71 -15.37
C GLY A 82 -4.97 -6.40 -16.48
N ILE A 83 -4.51 -7.56 -16.95
CA ILE A 83 -5.22 -8.38 -17.94
C ILE A 83 -6.56 -8.89 -17.36
N LEU A 84 -6.57 -9.38 -16.12
CA LEU A 84 -7.80 -9.88 -15.47
C LEU A 84 -8.86 -8.78 -15.33
N ILE A 85 -8.43 -7.57 -14.94
CA ILE A 85 -9.30 -6.38 -14.89
C ILE A 85 -9.82 -6.02 -16.28
N LEU A 86 -8.95 -6.06 -17.30
CA LEU A 86 -9.34 -5.73 -18.68
C LEU A 86 -10.41 -6.68 -19.23
N PHE A 87 -10.37 -7.96 -18.83
CA PHE A 87 -11.39 -8.95 -19.18
C PHE A 87 -12.61 -8.95 -18.23
N GLY A 88 -12.67 -8.04 -17.25
CA GLY A 88 -13.78 -7.95 -16.29
C GLY A 88 -13.92 -9.18 -15.41
N LYS A 89 -12.84 -9.95 -15.24
CA LYS A 89 -12.80 -11.12 -14.36
C LYS A 89 -12.49 -10.75 -12.91
N LEU A 90 -12.08 -9.50 -12.70
CA LEU A 90 -11.86 -8.79 -11.45
C LEU A 90 -12.43 -7.38 -11.58
#